data_AF-A0A932PBU1-F1
#
_entry.id   AF-A0A932PBU1-F1
#
_cell.length_a   1.000
_cell.length_b   1.000
_cell.length_c   1.000
_cell.angle_alpha   90.00
_cell.angle_beta   90.00
_cell.angle_gamma   90.00
#
_symmetry.space_group_name_H-M   'P 1'
#
loop_
_entity.id
_entity.type
_entity.pdbx_description
1 polymer ?
#
loop_
_entity_poly.entity_id
_entity_poly.type
_entity_poly.pdbx_seq_one_letter_code
_entity_poly.pdbx_strand_id
1 'polypeptide(L)'
;MYSQEQLDEYMQVIREQVCSRCVERPPGGPPCAPLGKRCGIELNLPRILDAVHHVRADNMEPYMKTFHEEVCTFCANRNTEQCPCPMEYLLILAVQAIEALDDQRRTAQTTEAV
;
A
#
# COMPACT_ATOMS: atom_id res chain seq x y z
N MET A 1 -15.62 -0.79 2.14
CA MET A 1 -15.20 0.36 2.98
C MET A 1 -14.46 -0.19 4.18
N TYR A 2 -13.19 0.17 4.34
CA TYR A 2 -12.34 -0.31 5.45
C TYR A 2 -12.67 0.45 6.74
N SER A 3 -12.66 -0.24 7.88
CA SER A 3 -12.66 0.41 9.19
C SER A 3 -11.31 1.09 9.46
N GLN A 4 -11.27 2.01 10.41
CA GLN A 4 -10.03 2.66 10.81
C GLN A 4 -8.99 1.65 11.31
N GLU A 5 -9.42 0.68 12.13
CA GLU A 5 -8.58 -0.40 12.64
C GLU A 5 -7.98 -1.24 11.51
N GLN A 6 -8.79 -1.60 10.49
CA GLN A 6 -8.28 -2.31 9.32
C GLN A 6 -7.21 -1.51 8.58
N LEU A 7 -7.44 -0.20 8.37
CA LEU A 7 -6.47 0.68 7.72
C LEU A 7 -5.18 0.80 8.54
N ASP A 8 -5.28 0.88 9.86
CA ASP A 8 -4.12 0.97 10.75
C ASP A 8 -3.28 -0.31 10.72
N GLU A 9 -3.92 -1.49 10.68
CA GLU A 9 -3.24 -2.78 10.52
C GLU A 9 -2.49 -2.87 9.17
N TYR A 10 -3.16 -2.57 8.06
CA TYR A 10 -2.48 -2.55 6.75
C TYR A 10 -1.33 -1.53 6.74
N MET A 11 -1.55 -0.33 7.30
CA MET A 11 -0.51 0.69 7.39
C MET A 11 0.68 0.24 8.23
N GLN A 12 0.46 -0.54 9.30
CA GLN A 12 1.55 -1.11 10.09
C GLN A 12 2.42 -2.04 9.24
N VAL A 13 1.81 -3.02 8.57
CA VAL A 13 2.56 -3.98 7.74
C VAL A 13 3.26 -3.27 6.58
N ILE A 14 2.59 -2.30 5.95
CA ILE A 14 3.19 -1.46 4.90
C ILE A 14 4.38 -0.67 5.43
N ARG A 15 4.31 -0.13 6.67
CA ARG A 15 5.44 0.59 7.27
C ARG A 15 6.65 -0.31 7.49
N GLU A 16 6.42 -1.53 7.92
CA GLU A 16 7.46 -2.53 8.21
C GLU A 16 8.10 -3.07 6.92
N GLN A 17 7.30 -3.37 5.90
CA GLN A 17 7.78 -4.06 4.69
C GLN A 17 8.11 -3.12 3.53
N VAL A 18 7.33 -2.06 3.34
CA VAL A 18 7.44 -1.16 2.18
C VAL A 18 8.20 0.10 2.55
N CYS A 19 7.73 0.83 3.57
CA CYS A 19 8.30 2.13 3.90
C CYS A 19 9.72 2.03 4.45
N SER A 20 10.11 0.90 5.02
CA SER A 20 11.50 0.61 5.43
C SER A 20 12.50 0.52 4.26
N ARG A 21 11.99 0.35 3.03
CA ARG A 21 12.74 0.29 1.77
C ARG A 21 12.53 1.52 0.89
N CYS A 22 11.75 2.49 1.34
CA CYS A 22 11.47 3.71 0.60
C CYS A 22 12.66 4.68 0.71
N VAL A 23 13.17 5.17 -0.42
CA VAL A 23 14.33 6.09 -0.46
C VAL A 23 14.03 7.45 0.17
N GLU A 24 12.75 7.85 0.18
CA GLU A 24 12.29 9.11 0.77
C GLU A 24 12.17 9.06 2.30
N ARG A 25 12.23 7.86 2.91
CA ARG A 25 12.05 7.68 4.35
C ARG A 25 13.37 7.30 5.01
N PRO A 26 13.87 8.10 5.97
CA PRO A 26 15.07 7.71 6.72
C PRO A 26 14.78 6.44 7.54
N PRO A 27 15.79 5.55 7.75
CA PRO A 27 15.64 4.36 8.58
C PRO A 27 15.11 4.71 9.98
N GLY A 28 14.03 4.04 10.41
CA GLY A 28 13.38 4.31 11.71
C GLY A 28 12.65 5.66 11.81
N GLY A 29 12.54 6.42 10.72
CA GLY A 29 11.87 7.71 10.70
C GLY A 29 10.37 7.63 11.00
N PRO A 30 9.72 8.76 11.36
CA PRO A 30 8.27 8.82 11.56
C PRO A 30 7.51 8.51 10.24
N PRO A 31 6.17 8.51 10.26
CA PRO A 31 5.38 8.63 9.03
C PRO A 31 5.85 9.82 8.16
N CYS A 32 5.53 9.77 6.87
CA CYS A 32 6.04 10.74 5.89
C CYS A 32 5.45 12.14 6.11
N ALA A 33 4.17 12.25 6.49
CA ALA A 33 3.50 13.53 6.70
C ALA A 33 4.22 14.47 7.71
N PRO A 34 4.65 14.01 8.91
CA PRO A 34 5.50 14.81 9.81
C PRO A 34 6.81 15.33 9.22
N LEU A 35 7.33 14.70 8.15
CA LEU A 35 8.54 15.14 7.44
C LEU A 35 8.21 16.13 6.31
N GLY A 36 6.98 16.61 6.22
CA GLY A 36 6.52 17.51 5.16
C GLY A 36 6.30 16.84 3.80
N LYS A 37 6.32 15.50 3.76
CA LYS A 37 6.15 14.73 2.52
C LYS A 37 4.66 14.38 2.33
N ARG A 38 4.15 14.51 1.10
CA ARG A 38 2.81 14.00 0.75
C ARG A 38 2.98 12.60 0.17
N CYS A 39 2.99 11.58 1.02
CA CYS A 39 3.27 10.21 0.60
C CYS A 39 2.12 9.60 -0.22
N GLY A 40 2.45 8.94 -1.34
CA GLY A 40 1.47 8.25 -2.18
C GLY A 40 0.68 7.16 -1.45
N ILE A 41 1.31 6.44 -0.52
CA ILE A 41 0.66 5.43 0.32
C ILE A 41 -0.30 6.09 1.31
N GLU A 42 0.19 7.04 2.11
CA GLU A 42 -0.61 7.67 3.17
C GLU A 42 -1.83 8.40 2.61
N LEU A 43 -1.72 8.97 1.41
CA LEU A 43 -2.83 9.64 0.73
C LEU A 43 -3.85 8.69 0.12
N ASN A 44 -3.44 7.49 -0.30
CA ASN A 44 -4.26 6.64 -1.15
C ASN A 44 -4.47 5.23 -0.58
N LEU A 45 -4.17 4.98 0.69
CA LEU A 45 -4.21 3.62 1.26
C LEU A 45 -5.50 2.86 0.94
N PRO A 46 -6.72 3.40 1.16
CA PRO A 46 -7.95 2.67 0.82
C PRO A 46 -8.02 2.26 -0.66
N ARG A 47 -7.61 3.16 -1.56
CA ARG A 47 -7.63 2.96 -3.01
C ARG A 47 -6.56 1.97 -3.48
N ILE A 48 -5.42 1.93 -2.79
CA ILE A 48 -4.38 0.92 -3.00
C ILE A 48 -4.91 -0.46 -2.60
N LEU A 49 -5.56 -0.56 -1.43
CA LEU A 49 -6.15 -1.82 -0.97
C LEU A 49 -7.22 -2.30 -1.96
N ASP A 50 -8.12 -1.41 -2.41
CA ASP A 50 -9.14 -1.75 -3.41
C ASP A 50 -8.51 -2.24 -4.72
N ALA A 51 -7.49 -1.52 -5.24
CA ALA A 51 -6.77 -1.90 -6.45
C ALA A 51 -6.08 -3.27 -6.34
N VAL A 52 -5.50 -3.57 -5.17
CA VAL A 52 -4.87 -4.88 -4.92
C VAL A 52 -5.93 -5.97 -4.79
N HIS A 53 -6.99 -5.77 -4.02
CA HIS A 53 -8.04 -6.79 -3.85
C HIS A 53 -8.85 -7.06 -5.13
N HIS A 54 -8.94 -6.09 -6.05
CA HIS A 54 -9.56 -6.29 -7.37
C HIS A 54 -8.69 -7.12 -8.32
N VAL A 55 -7.40 -7.27 -8.04
CA VAL A 55 -6.46 -8.00 -8.86
C VAL A 55 -6.04 -9.28 -8.14
N ARG A 56 -6.06 -10.40 -8.85
CA ARG A 56 -5.40 -11.63 -8.41
C ARG A 56 -4.71 -12.25 -9.59
N ALA A 57 -3.39 -12.12 -9.64
CA ALA A 57 -2.60 -12.55 -10.79
C ALA A 57 -1.24 -13.11 -10.35
N ASP A 58 -0.70 -14.03 -11.14
CA ASP A 58 0.60 -14.66 -10.86
C ASP A 58 1.81 -13.77 -11.21
N ASN A 59 1.57 -12.55 -11.70
CA ASN A 59 2.61 -11.60 -12.07
C ASN A 59 2.19 -10.15 -11.78
N MET A 60 3.15 -9.22 -11.79
CA MET A 60 2.94 -7.83 -11.40
C MET A 60 2.27 -6.94 -12.47
N GLU A 61 2.14 -7.39 -13.72
CA GLU A 61 1.65 -6.53 -14.80
C GLU A 61 0.20 -6.05 -14.57
N PRO A 62 -0.76 -6.91 -14.19
CA PRO A 62 -2.10 -6.48 -13.83
C PRO A 62 -2.12 -5.50 -12.64
N TYR A 63 -1.32 -5.73 -11.61
CA TYR A 63 -1.25 -4.83 -10.45
C TYR A 63 -0.70 -3.46 -10.84
N MET A 64 0.36 -3.39 -11.66
CA MET A 64 0.92 -2.13 -12.14
C MET A 64 -0.09 -1.34 -12.98
N LYS A 65 -0.80 -2.03 -13.88
CA LYS A 65 -1.84 -1.41 -14.70
C LYS A 65 -2.96 -0.83 -13.82
N THR A 66 -3.55 -1.63 -12.93
CA THR A 66 -4.61 -1.19 -12.04
C THR A 66 -4.15 -0.07 -11.11
N PHE A 67 -2.92 -0.13 -10.59
CA PHE A 67 -2.35 0.94 -9.78
C PHE A 67 -2.28 2.27 -10.54
N HIS A 68 -1.84 2.28 -11.80
CA HIS A 68 -1.79 3.49 -12.60
C HIS A 68 -3.19 4.03 -12.95
N GLU A 69 -4.11 3.14 -13.32
CA GLU A 69 -5.47 3.49 -13.74
C GLU A 69 -6.35 3.95 -12.56
N GLU A 70 -6.25 3.27 -11.41
CA GLU A 70 -7.16 3.46 -10.29
C GLU A 70 -6.56 4.26 -9.14
N VAL A 71 -5.25 4.24 -8.94
CA VAL A 71 -4.57 4.96 -7.84
C VAL A 71 -3.92 6.24 -8.34
N CYS A 72 -2.94 6.13 -9.24
CA CYS A 72 -2.19 7.30 -9.72
C CYS A 72 -3.10 8.32 -10.41
N THR A 73 -4.13 7.87 -11.11
CA THR A 73 -5.02 8.77 -11.84
C THR A 73 -5.79 9.73 -10.95
N PHE A 74 -6.09 9.32 -9.72
CA PHE A 74 -6.83 10.12 -8.75
C PHE A 74 -5.92 10.68 -7.64
N CYS A 75 -4.61 10.46 -7.73
CA CYS A 75 -3.67 10.92 -6.71
C CYS A 75 -3.55 12.45 -6.73
N ALA A 76 -3.72 13.07 -5.57
CA ALA A 76 -3.63 14.53 -5.40
C ALA A 76 -2.24 15.12 -5.73
N ASN A 77 -1.21 14.27 -5.87
CA ASN A 77 0.14 14.69 -6.24
C ASN A 77 0.45 14.56 -7.74
N ARG A 78 -0.45 13.99 -8.56
CA ARG A 78 -0.15 13.65 -9.98
C ARG A 78 0.39 14.83 -10.79
N ASN A 79 -0.10 16.04 -10.50
CA ASN A 79 0.29 17.28 -11.20
C ASN A 79 1.22 18.17 -10.35
N THR A 80 2.01 17.56 -9.46
CA THR A 80 2.93 18.27 -8.56
C THR A 80 4.33 17.70 -8.69
N GLU A 81 5.34 18.41 -8.18
CA GLU A 81 6.73 17.94 -8.14
C GLU A 81 6.95 16.70 -7.25
N GLN A 82 5.94 16.26 -6.51
CA GLN A 82 5.98 15.02 -5.71
C GLN A 82 5.62 13.77 -6.51
N CYS A 83 5.35 13.93 -7.82
CA CYS A 83 5.15 12.87 -8.80
C CYS A 83 6.21 13.01 -9.91
N PRO A 84 6.93 11.93 -10.30
CA PRO A 84 6.75 10.54 -9.90
C PRO A 84 7.17 10.29 -8.45
N CYS A 85 6.46 9.39 -7.78
CA CYS A 85 6.81 8.93 -6.44
C CYS A 85 7.39 7.51 -6.50
N PRO A 86 8.09 7.06 -5.44
CA PRO A 86 8.65 5.72 -5.32
C PRO A 86 7.73 4.51 -5.54
N MET A 87 6.41 4.71 -5.67
CA MET A 87 5.46 3.60 -5.63
C MET A 87 5.61 2.61 -6.77
N GLU A 88 6.06 3.01 -7.96
CA GLU A 88 6.20 2.09 -9.08
C GLU A 88 7.16 0.93 -8.77
N TYR A 89 8.30 1.20 -8.14
CA TYR A 89 9.24 0.16 -7.72
C TYR A 89 8.89 -0.49 -6.37
N LEU A 90 8.16 0.22 -5.51
CA LEU A 90 7.69 -0.31 -4.21
C LEU A 90 6.41 -1.14 -4.32
N LEU A 91 5.71 -1.11 -5.47
CA LEU A 91 4.38 -1.71 -5.62
C LEU A 91 4.39 -3.21 -5.33
N ILE A 92 5.44 -3.93 -5.78
CA ILE A 92 5.58 -5.36 -5.50
C ILE A 92 5.61 -5.65 -3.99
N LEU A 93 6.28 -4.81 -3.21
CA LEU A 93 6.34 -4.96 -1.75
C LEU A 93 5.00 -4.63 -1.12
N ALA A 94 4.26 -3.64 -1.65
CA ALA A 94 2.94 -3.29 -1.17
C ALA A 94 1.94 -4.43 -1.42
N VAL A 95 1.93 -5.00 -2.63
CA VAL A 95 1.09 -6.16 -2.97
C VAL A 95 1.42 -7.34 -2.04
N GLN A 96 2.69 -7.71 -1.92
CA GLN A 96 3.12 -8.79 -1.03
C GLN A 96 2.71 -8.57 0.42
N ALA A 97 2.87 -7.35 0.94
CA ALA A 97 2.49 -7.01 2.31
C ALA A 97 0.98 -7.13 2.54
N ILE A 98 0.17 -6.67 1.58
CA ILE A 98 -1.30 -6.71 1.66
C ILE A 98 -1.79 -8.16 1.59
N GLU A 99 -1.38 -8.90 0.56
CA GLU A 99 -1.83 -10.27 0.35
C GLU A 99 -1.37 -11.21 1.48
N ALA A 100 -0.16 -11.01 2.02
CA ALA A 100 0.30 -11.78 3.17
C ALA A 100 -0.56 -11.56 4.42
N LEU A 101 -0.98 -10.31 4.67
CA LEU A 101 -1.87 -10.01 5.80
C LEU A 101 -3.27 -10.61 5.57
N ASP A 102 -3.79 -10.56 4.34
CA ASP A 102 -5.08 -11.15 4.00
C ASP A 102 -5.08 -12.67 4.18
N ASP A 103 -3.99 -13.31 3.78
CA ASP A 103 -3.77 -14.75 3.94
C ASP A 103 -3.71 -15.13 5.42
N GLN A 104 -2.97 -14.37 6.24
CA GLN A 104 -2.92 -14.57 7.69
C GLN A 104 -4.30 -14.45 8.34
N ARG A 105 -5.07 -13.42 7.97
CA ARG A 105 -6.44 -13.22 8.48
C ARG A 105 -7.36 -14.37 8.12
N ARG A 106 -7.28 -14.84 6.87
CA ARG A 106 -8.09 -15.97 6.39
C ARG A 106 -7.75 -17.27 7.13
N THR A 107 -6.47 -17.53 7.39
CA THR A 107 -6.02 -18.70 8.16
C THR A 107 -6.44 -18.62 9.63
N ALA A 108 -6.30 -17.44 10.26
CA ALA A 108 -6.74 -17.23 11.65
C ALA A 108 -8.24 -17.50 11.82
N GLN A 109 -9.07 -16.93 10.94
CA GLN A 109 -10.53 -17.14 10.97
C GLN A 109 -10.93 -18.61 10.72
N THR A 110 -10.16 -19.33 9.91
CA THR A 110 -10.41 -20.76 9.67
C THR A 110 -10.07 -21.61 10.90
N THR A 111 -9.06 -21.21 11.69
CA THR A 111 -8.62 -21.94 12.88
C THR A 111 -9.56 -21.73 14.07
N GLU A 112 -10.22 -20.56 14.17
CA GLU A 112 -11.22 -20.27 15.21
C GLU A 112 -12.58 -20.94 14.95
N ALA A 113 -12.82 -21.44 13.73
CA ALA A 113 -14.07 -22.08 13.33
C ALA A 113 -14.07 -23.62 13.47
N VAL A 114 -13.01 -24.21 14.02
CA VAL A 114 -12.82 -25.67 14.21
C VAL A 114 -12.80 -26.04 15.68
#